data_AF-A0A0A6VBN8-F1
#
_entry.id   AF-A0A0A6VBN8-F1
#
_cell.length_a   1.000
_cell.length_b   1.000
_cell.length_c   1.000
_cell.angle_alpha   90.00
_cell.angle_beta   90.00
_cell.angle_gamma   90.00
#
_symmetry.space_group_name_H-M   'P 1'
#
loop_
_entity.id
_entity.type
_entity.pdbx_description
1 polymer ?
#
loop_
_entity_poly.entity_id
_entity_poly.type
_entity_poly.pdbx_seq_one_letter_code
_entity_poly.pdbx_strand_id
1 'polypeptide(L)' 'MFPNLGFGEILVILVVALLIFGPSKLPQLGKAAGQTLREFKRGVRDVIDDDRDKQAKKESK' A
#
# COMPACT_ATOMS: atom_id res chain seq x y z
N MET A 1 18.98 24.93 13.04
CA MET A 1 18.32 24.22 14.15
C MET A 1 17.00 23.69 13.63
N PHE A 2 16.96 22.43 13.21
CA PHE A 2 15.69 21.80 12.81
C PHE A 2 14.97 21.36 14.09
N PRO A 3 13.69 21.68 14.27
CA PRO A 3 12.89 21.09 15.34
C PRO A 3 12.88 19.59 15.10
N ASN A 4 13.43 18.83 16.05
CA ASN A 4 13.34 17.39 16.04
C ASN A 4 11.87 17.06 16.25
N LEU A 5 11.14 16.85 15.14
CA LEU A 5 9.73 16.48 15.14
C LEU A 5 9.53 15.28 16.04
N GLY A 6 9.13 15.57 17.28
CA GLY A 6 8.94 14.57 18.30
C GLY A 6 7.63 13.84 18.06
N PHE A 7 7.49 12.68 18.70
CA PHE A 7 6.23 11.93 18.68
C PHE A 7 5.01 12.79 19.08
N GLY A 8 5.21 13.73 20.01
CA GLY A 8 4.17 14.68 20.44
C GLY A 8 3.71 15.65 19.33
N GLU A 9 4.63 16.22 18.56
CA GLU A 9 4.27 17.14 17.46
C GLU A 9 3.55 16.40 16.33
N ILE A 10 4.03 15.19 16.00
CA ILE A 10 3.36 14.33 15.02
C ILE A 10 1.92 14.04 15.48
N LEU A 11 1.71 13.72 16.76
CA LEU A 11 0.38 13.45 17.30
C LEU A 11 -0.56 14.66 17.17
N VAL A 12 -0.08 15.87 17.48
CA VAL A 12 -0.87 17.11 17.35
C VAL A 12 -1.27 17.35 15.90
N ILE A 13 -0.34 17.22 14.95
CA ILE A 13 -0.62 17.35 13.52
C ILE A 13 -1.66 16.31 13.09
N LEU A 14 -1.52 15.08 13.57
CA LEU A 14 -2.45 13.99 13.27
C LEU A 14 -3.86 14.32 13.79
N VAL A 15 -3.99 14.84 15.01
CA VAL A 15 -5.28 15.29 15.57
C VAL A 15 -5.91 16.41 14.73
N VAL A 16 -5.14 17.43 14.34
CA VAL A 16 -5.65 18.52 13.49
C VAL A 16 -6.08 17.98 12.13
N ALA A 17 -5.28 17.11 11.51
CA ALA A 17 -5.63 16.45 10.26
C ALA A 17 -6.91 15.61 10.40
N LEU A 18 -7.09 14.93 11.54
CA LEU A 18 -8.30 14.16 11.84
C LEU A 18 -9.53 15.04 12.05
N LEU A 19 -9.38 16.27 12.56
CA LEU A 19 -10.50 17.21 12.65
C LEU A 19 -10.95 17.71 11.27
N ILE A 20 -10.00 17.93 10.35
CA ILE A 20 -10.29 18.39 8.98
C ILE A 20 -10.84 17.24 8.12
N PHE A 21 -10.16 16.09 8.11
CA PHE A 21 -10.51 14.97 7.25
C PHE A 21 -11.49 13.99 7.89
N GLY A 22 -11.56 13.93 9.22
CA GLY A 22 -12.34 12.97 9.99
C GLY A 22 -11.58 11.66 10.29
N PRO A 23 -11.73 11.08 11.50
CA PRO A 23 -11.07 9.82 11.88
C PRO A 23 -11.50 8.62 11.04
N SER A 24 -12.67 8.66 10.42
CA SER A 24 -13.17 7.59 9.56
C SER A 24 -12.54 7.60 8.17
N LYS A 25 -11.99 8.71 7.68
CA LYS A 25 -11.45 8.78 6.31
C LYS A 25 -10.08 8.12 6.16
N LEU A 26 -9.19 8.24 7.16
CA LEU A 26 -7.90 7.55 7.14
C LEU A 26 -8.02 6.02 6.96
N PRO A 27 -8.83 5.28 7.76
CA PRO A 27 -8.99 3.85 7.58
C PRO A 27 -9.75 3.48 6.29
N GLN A 28 -10.66 4.33 5.81
CA GLN A 28 -11.32 4.10 4.51
C GLN A 28 -10.33 4.19 3.35
N LEU A 29 -9.48 5.23 3.34
CA LEU A 29 -8.41 5.40 2.35
C LEU A 29 -7.41 4.25 2.43
N GLY A 30 -7.01 3.83 3.64
CA GLY A 30 -6.14 2.68 3.84
C GLY A 30 -6.74 1.37 3.33
N LYS A 31 -8.05 1.14 3.54
CA LYS A 31 -8.76 -0.04 3.00
C LYS A 31 -8.79 -0.02 1.47
N ALA A 32 -9.13 1.10 0.85
CA ALA A 32 -9.18 1.24 -0.60
C ALA A 32 -7.80 1.06 -1.25
N ALA A 33 -6.77 1.73 -0.70
CA ALA A 33 -5.39 1.58 -1.15
C ALA A 33 -4.88 0.15 -0.92
N GLY A 34 -5.22 -0.46 0.21
CA GLY A 34 -4.83 -1.85 0.53
C GLY A 34 -5.49 -2.89 -0.38
N GLN A 35 -6.75 -2.70 -0.76
CA GLN A 35 -7.43 -3.53 -1.76
C GLN A 35 -6.74 -3.42 -3.12
N THR A 36 -6.47 -2.18 -3.56
CA THR A 36 -5.75 -1.92 -4.82
C THR A 36 -4.37 -2.58 -4.82
N LEU A 37 -3.59 -2.41 -3.74
CA LEU A 37 -2.26 -3.01 -3.63
C LEU A 37 -2.32 -4.54 -3.57
N ARG A 38 -3.37 -5.12 -2.98
CA ARG A 38 -3.59 -6.56 -2.92
C ARG A 38 -3.91 -7.15 -4.29
N GLU A 39 -4.75 -6.48 -5.06
CA GLU A 39 -5.07 -6.87 -6.44
C GLU A 39 -3.86 -6.70 -7.36
N PHE A 40 -3.14 -5.58 -7.24
CA PHE A 40 -1.89 -5.37 -7.97
C PHE A 40 -0.87 -6.47 -7.68
N LYS A 41 -0.67 -6.83 -6.41
CA LYS A 41 0.23 -7.92 -6.01
C LYS A 41 -0.20 -9.28 -6.59
N ARG A 42 -1.50 -9.55 -6.69
CA ARG A 42 -2.03 -10.79 -7.29
C ARG A 42 -1.77 -10.81 -8.79
N GLY A 43 -2.16 -9.76 -9.50
CA GLY A 43 -1.95 -9.68 -10.95
C GLY A 43 -0.49 -9.79 -11.36
N VAL A 44 0.42 -9.13 -10.62
CA VAL A 44 1.87 -9.26 -10.86
C VAL A 44 2.36 -10.69 -10.65
N ARG A 45 1.82 -11.38 -9.64
CA ARG A 45 2.23 -12.75 -9.32
C ARG A 45 1.74 -13.76 -10.36
N ASP A 46 0.49 -13.60 -10.81
CA ASP A 46 -0.08 -14.42 -11.87
C ASP A 46 0.72 -14.26 -13.17
N VAL A 47 1.12 -13.03 -13.55
CA VAL A 47 1.97 -12.78 -14.73
C VAL A 47 3.33 -13.48 -14.61
N ILE A 48 3.97 -13.40 -13.45
CA ILE A 48 5.27 -14.04 -13.21
C ILE A 48 5.17 -15.56 -13.28
N ASP A 49 4.12 -16.16 -12.71
CA ASP A 49 3.91 -17.60 -12.75
C ASP A 49 3.55 -18.08 -14.18
N ASP A 50 2.74 -17.31 -14.92
CA ASP A 50 2.42 -17.59 -16.34
C ASP A 50 3.67 -17.59 -17.24
N ASP A 51 4.60 -16.65 -17.00
CA ASP A 51 5.86 -16.57 -17.74
C ASP A 51 6.82 -17.71 -17.39
N ARG A 52 6.80 -18.21 -16.15
CA ARG A 52 7.58 -19.38 -15.71
C ARG A 52 7.07 -20.68 -16.33
N ASP A 53 5.75 -20.88 -16.34
CA ASP A 53 5.14 -22.07 -16.94
C ASP A 53 5.32 -22.11 -18.47
N LYS A 54 5.29 -20.93 -19.13
CA LYS A 54 5.58 -20.81 -20.57
C LYS A 54 7.05 -21.10 -20.91
N GLN A 55 8.00 -20.80 -20.02
CA GLN A 55 9.41 -21.12 -20.21
C GLN A 55 9.70 -22.61 -20.01
N ALA A 56 9.14 -23.24 -18.97
CA ALA A 56 9.31 -24.68 -18.72
C ALA A 56 8.77 -25.55 -19.87
N LYS A 57 7.70 -25.10 -20.55
CA LYS A 57 7.13 -25.82 -21.70
C LYS A 57 7.91 -25.65 -23.01
N LYS A 58 8.76 -24.62 -23.12
CA LYS A 58 9.63 -24.38 -24.30
C LYS A 58 10.96 -25.13 -24.23
N GLU A 59 11.48 -25.45 -23.05
CA GLU A 59 12.75 -26.19 -22.91
C GLU A 59 12.59 -27.71 -23.08
N SER A 60 11.37 -28.24 -22.98
CA SER A 60 11.07 -29.67 -23.15
C SER A 60 10.72 -30.07 -24.60
N LYS A 61 10.79 -29.16 -25.58
CA LYS A 61 10.42 -29.41 -26.98
C LYS A 61 11.58 -29.09 -27.92
#